data_AF-A0A8J7XWA9-F1
#
_entry.id   AF-A0A8J7XWA9-F1
#
_cell.length_a   1.000
_cell.length_b   1.000
_cell.length_c   1.000
_cell.angle_alpha   90.00
_cell.angle_beta   90.00
_cell.angle_gamma   90.00
#
_symmetry.space_group_name_H-M   'P 1'
#
loop_
_entity.id
_entity.type
_entity.pdbx_description
1 polymer ?
#
loop_
_entity_poly.entity_id
_entity_poly.type
_entity_poly.pdbx_seq_one_letter_code
_entity_poly.pdbx_strand_id
1 'polypeptide(L)' 'APIVNTAVLGAFAKATGEIKLDILLDAIKEGVPAKPKENAQAAQDAYEKVVL' A
#
# COMPACT_ATOMS: atom_id res chain seq x y z
N ALA A 1 8.03 9.32 0.32
CA ALA A 1 6.78 9.59 -0.43
C ALA A 1 5.70 10.04 0.56
N PRO A 2 4.71 10.82 0.13
CA PRO A 2 3.56 11.13 0.97
C PRO A 2 2.76 9.86 1.31
N ILE A 3 2.27 9.76 2.55
CA ILE A 3 1.50 8.60 3.05
C ILE A 3 0.25 8.33 2.20
N VAL A 4 -0.37 9.39 1.67
CA VAL A 4 -1.57 9.28 0.82
C VAL A 4 -1.29 8.45 -0.44
N ASN A 5 -0.07 8.52 -1.02
CA ASN A 5 0.24 7.81 -2.25
C ASN A 5 0.24 6.28 -2.04
N THR A 6 0.78 5.80 -0.92
CA THR A 6 0.81 4.36 -0.64
C THR A 6 -0.55 3.83 -0.22
N ALA A 7 -1.39 4.63 0.44
CA ALA A 7 -2.80 4.29 0.65
C ALA A 7 -3.53 4.07 -0.70
N VAL A 8 -3.32 4.94 -1.68
CA VAL A 8 -3.90 4.76 -3.03
C VAL A 8 -3.39 3.47 -3.69
N LEU A 9 -2.10 3.14 -3.56
CA LEU A 9 -1.56 1.87 -4.08
C LEU A 9 -2.21 0.65 -3.43
N GLY A 10 -2.46 0.69 -2.12
CA GLY A 10 -3.17 -0.37 -1.40
C GLY A 10 -4.60 -0.56 -1.91
N ALA A 11 -5.35 0.53 -2.04
CA ALA A 11 -6.70 0.51 -2.59
C ALA A 11 -6.72 -0.03 -4.04
N PHE A 12 -5.76 0.41 -4.87
CA PHE A 12 -5.61 -0.04 -6.24
C PHE A 12 -5.33 -1.54 -6.34
N ALA A 13 -4.41 -2.06 -5.51
CA ALA A 13 -4.09 -3.48 -5.48
C ALA A 13 -5.32 -4.34 -5.13
N LYS A 14 -6.15 -3.90 -4.17
CA LYS A 14 -7.41 -4.59 -3.85
C LYS A 14 -8.40 -4.54 -5.00
N ALA A 15 -8.61 -3.36 -5.57
CA ALA A 15 -9.62 -3.13 -6.60
C ALA A 15 -9.33 -3.87 -7.91
N THR A 16 -8.06 -4.03 -8.24
CA THR A 16 -7.64 -4.68 -9.49
C THR A 16 -7.31 -6.16 -9.32
N GLY A 17 -6.81 -6.57 -8.15
CA GLY A 17 -6.31 -7.93 -7.93
C GLY A 17 -4.99 -8.24 -8.65
N GLU A 18 -4.39 -7.26 -9.33
CA GLU A 18 -3.18 -7.43 -10.16
C GLU A 18 -1.90 -7.52 -9.31
N ILE A 19 -1.95 -7.04 -8.07
CA ILE A 19 -0.79 -6.94 -7.18
C ILE A 19 -1.12 -7.65 -5.87
N LYS A 20 -0.29 -8.62 -5.49
CA LYS A 20 -0.40 -9.26 -4.17
C LYS A 20 0.00 -8.28 -3.07
N LEU A 21 -0.78 -8.25 -2.00
CA LEU A 21 -0.59 -7.31 -0.90
C LEU A 21 0.79 -7.44 -0.25
N ASP A 22 1.27 -8.65 -0.01
CA ASP A 22 2.59 -8.92 0.57
C ASP A 22 3.73 -8.27 -0.24
N ILE A 23 3.74 -8.49 -1.57
CA ILE A 23 4.71 -7.90 -2.49
C ILE A 23 4.65 -6.38 -2.48
N LEU A 24 3.44 -5.80 -2.48
CA LEU A 24 3.27 -4.34 -2.40
C LEU A 24 3.85 -3.77 -1.10
N LEU A 25 3.56 -4.40 0.04
CA LEU A 25 4.04 -3.94 1.34
C LEU A 25 5.57 -3.99 1.44
N ASP A 26 6.20 -5.03 0.91
CA ASP A 26 7.65 -5.14 0.91
C ASP A 26 8.30 -4.12 -0.02
N ALA A 27 7.76 -3.92 -1.22
CA ALA A 27 8.21 -2.88 -2.14
C ALA A 27 8.11 -1.48 -1.53
N ILE A 28 7.07 -1.19 -0.74
CA ILE A 28 6.94 0.09 -0.04
C ILE A 28 8.00 0.23 1.07
N LYS A 29 8.25 -0.81 1.85
CA LYS A 29 9.25 -0.78 2.94
C LYS A 29 10.66 -0.55 2.40
N GLU A 30 10.97 -1.11 1.24
CA GLU A 30 12.29 -1.00 0.59
C GLU A 30 12.44 0.28 -0.24
N GLY A 31 11.40 0.68 -0.97
CA GLY A 31 11.47 1.76 -1.96
C GLY A 31 11.09 3.15 -1.44
N VAL A 32 10.42 3.27 -0.28
CA VAL A 32 9.98 4.57 0.24
C VAL A 32 10.99 5.12 1.26
N PRO A 33 11.67 6.26 0.96
CA PRO A 33 12.77 6.75 1.79
C PRO A 33 12.35 7.38 3.13
N ALA A 34 11.07 7.73 3.28
CA ALA A 34 10.57 8.42 4.46
C ALA A 34 9.36 7.67 5.02
N LYS A 35 9.41 7.36 6.32
CA LYS A 35 8.35 6.64 7.04
C LYS A 35 7.90 5.34 6.35
N PRO A 36 8.84 4.44 5.96
CA PRO A 36 8.52 3.25 5.16
C PRO A 36 7.49 2.34 5.84
N LYS A 37 7.55 2.21 7.17
CA LYS A 37 6.61 1.38 7.93
C LYS A 37 5.20 1.96 7.94
N GLU A 38 5.08 3.26 8.18
CA GLU A 38 3.80 3.97 8.20
C GLU A 38 3.19 4.05 6.80
N ASN A 39 4.02 4.18 5.76
CA ASN A 39 3.57 4.11 4.37
C ASN A 39 3.05 2.71 4.01
N ALA A 40 3.73 1.65 4.46
CA ALA A 40 3.26 0.28 4.26
C ALA A 40 1.94 0.03 5.01
N GLN A 41 1.84 0.48 6.27
CA GLN A 41 0.60 0.38 7.03
C GLN A 41 -0.56 1.12 6.35
N ALA A 42 -0.33 2.31 5.82
CA ALA A 42 -1.36 3.06 5.10
C ALA A 42 -1.86 2.33 3.84
N ALA A 43 -0.97 1.63 3.12
CA ALA A 43 -1.35 0.77 2.00
C ALA A 43 -2.17 -0.42 2.47
N GLN A 44 -1.76 -1.10 3.55
CA GLN A 44 -2.51 -2.21 4.13
C GLN A 44 -3.91 -1.79 4.56
N ASP A 45 -4.03 -0.71 5.34
CA ASP A 45 -5.30 -0.19 5.82
C ASP A 45 -6.26 0.14 4.67
N ALA A 46 -5.73 0.72 3.59
CA ALA A 46 -6.53 1.06 2.42
C ALA A 46 -6.98 -0.19 1.65
N TYR A 47 -6.10 -1.19 1.50
CA TYR A 47 -6.43 -2.47 0.87
C TYR A 47 -7.58 -3.18 1.61
N GLU A 48 -7.54 -3.17 2.94
CA GLU A 48 -8.56 -3.81 3.80
C GLU A 48 -9.90 -3.06 3.81
N LYS A 49 -9.89 -1.73 3.65
CA LYS A 49 -11.10 -0.89 3.64
C LYS A 49 -11.85 -0.89 2.31
N VAL A 50 -11.21 -1.27 1.21
CA VAL A 50 -11.87 -1.33 -0.09
C VAL A 50 -12.85 -2.50 -0.11
N VAL A 51 -14.13 -2.17 -0.29
CA VAL A 51 -15.23 -3.12 -0.53
C VAL A 51 -15.49 -3.17 -2.03
N LEU A 52 -15.56 -4.37 -2.60
CA LEU A 52 -15.80 -4.63 -4.03
C LEU A 52 -17.20 -5.16 -4.27
#